data_AF-A0A2M6R9M5-F1
#
_entry.id   AF-A0A2M6R9M5-F1
#
_cell.length_a   1.000
_cell.length_b   1.000
_cell.length_c   1.000
_cell.angle_alpha   90.00
_cell.angle_beta   90.00
_cell.angle_gamma   90.00
#
_symmetry.space_group_name_H-M   'P 1'
#
loop_
_entity.id
_entity.type
_entity.pdbx_description
1 polymer ?
#
loop_
_entity_poly.entity_id
_entity_poly.type
_entity_poly.pdbx_seq_one_letter_code
_entity_poly.pdbx_strand_id
1 'polypeptide(L)'
;MDKEQTSWSEIWTEWKEVKINMSEPNILGMDLNAILGLEEKEIRRYLTPDEVVHISKTLGAFWTYDYHAADQDGKVGYHARLKAGLCSDAFFVSKILLKPLNIRRIMAGQIAMRVLDKLSTPVHHVIGVPDGATDLGLGVALFVGTHLAAMEKVDGNMKLLSTIFEDEYVLLIEDFCTRGTGFTEAARLVKA
;
A
#
# COMPACT_ATOMS: atom_id res chain seq x y z
N MET A 1 -9.76 33.32 -8.22
CA MET A 1 -10.34 32.41 -9.23
C MET A 1 -10.63 31.14 -8.46
N ASP A 2 -11.71 31.17 -7.69
CA ASP A 2 -12.07 30.12 -6.75
C ASP A 2 -12.81 29.04 -7.52
N LYS A 3 -12.18 27.87 -7.61
CA LYS A 3 -12.84 26.64 -8.06
C LYS A 3 -12.61 25.57 -7.01
N GLU A 4 -13.72 25.19 -6.40
CA GLU A 4 -14.03 23.87 -5.86
C GLU A 4 -12.98 23.27 -4.93
N GLN A 5 -12.92 23.80 -3.72
CA GLN A 5 -12.45 23.04 -2.56
C GLN A 5 -13.65 22.25 -2.02
N THR A 6 -14.09 21.22 -2.76
CA THR A 6 -15.08 20.26 -2.25
C THR A 6 -14.48 19.61 -1.01
N SER A 7 -15.18 19.67 0.12
CA SER A 7 -14.66 19.09 1.36
C SER A 7 -14.59 17.58 1.20
N TRP A 8 -13.40 17.00 1.38
CA TRP A 8 -13.22 15.54 1.28
C TRP A 8 -14.08 14.76 2.29
N SER A 9 -14.53 15.41 3.37
CA SER A 9 -15.52 14.85 4.29
C SER A 9 -16.89 14.61 3.64
N GLU A 10 -17.28 15.45 2.68
CA GLU A 10 -18.53 15.31 1.92
C GLU A 10 -18.42 14.16 0.93
N ILE A 11 -17.26 14.00 0.27
CA ILE A 11 -16.96 12.85 -0.59
C ILE A 11 -17.05 11.56 0.23
N TRP A 12 -16.40 11.47 1.40
CA TRP A 12 -16.53 10.28 2.26
C TRP A 12 -17.96 9.98 2.74
N THR A 13 -18.77 11.01 2.97
CA THR A 13 -20.18 10.86 3.34
C THR A 13 -20.98 10.31 2.16
N GLU A 14 -20.73 10.81 0.95
CA GLU A 14 -21.26 10.26 -0.31
C GLU A 14 -20.86 8.78 -0.50
N TRP A 15 -19.63 8.40 -0.18
CA TRP A 15 -19.17 7.01 -0.31
C TRP A 15 -19.89 6.03 0.63
N LYS A 16 -20.39 6.51 1.78
CA LYS A 16 -21.26 5.72 2.67
C LYS A 16 -22.70 5.61 2.16
N GLU A 17 -23.18 6.61 1.43
CA GLU A 17 -24.60 6.73 1.04
C GLU A 17 -24.92 6.23 -0.38
N VAL A 18 -23.92 6.10 -1.27
CA VAL A 18 -24.12 5.58 -2.63
C VAL A 18 -24.32 4.06 -2.61
N LYS A 19 -25.52 3.60 -2.26
CA LYS A 19 -26.00 2.23 -2.55
C LYS A 19 -26.37 2.10 -4.04
N ILE A 20 -25.38 2.05 -4.92
CA ILE A 20 -25.60 1.57 -6.29
C ILE A 20 -25.40 0.05 -6.25
N ASN A 21 -26.39 -0.69 -6.76
CA ASN A 21 -26.33 -2.13 -7.03
C ASN A 21 -25.27 -2.45 -8.10
N MET A 22 -23.99 -2.25 -7.79
CA MET A 22 -22.90 -2.85 -8.55
C MET A 22 -22.52 -4.13 -7.82
N SER A 23 -22.63 -5.26 -8.50
CA SER A 23 -22.09 -6.52 -7.99
C SER A 23 -20.59 -6.35 -7.75
N GLU A 24 -20.11 -6.74 -6.58
CA GLU A 24 -18.69 -6.64 -6.27
C GLU A 24 -17.83 -7.38 -7.32
N PRO A 25 -16.66 -6.84 -7.70
CA PRO A 25 -15.80 -7.48 -8.66
C PRO A 25 -15.25 -8.81 -8.13
N ASN A 26 -15.31 -9.86 -8.96
CA ASN A 26 -14.64 -11.13 -8.68
C ASN A 26 -13.16 -11.06 -9.06
N ILE A 27 -12.34 -10.53 -8.14
CA ILE A 27 -10.91 -10.26 -8.38
C ILE A 27 -10.12 -11.53 -8.70
N LEU A 28 -10.44 -12.66 -8.04
CA LEU A 28 -9.73 -13.93 -8.26
C LEU A 28 -9.89 -14.49 -9.68
N GLY A 29 -10.95 -14.08 -10.39
CA GLY A 29 -11.18 -14.44 -11.79
C GLY A 29 -10.62 -13.45 -12.81
N MET A 30 -10.00 -12.35 -12.37
CA MET A 30 -9.54 -11.29 -13.26
C MET A 30 -8.17 -11.59 -13.85
N ASP A 31 -8.02 -11.30 -15.14
CA ASP A 31 -6.72 -11.27 -15.82
C ASP A 31 -6.02 -9.92 -15.63
N LEU A 32 -4.86 -9.76 -16.27
CA LEU A 32 -4.06 -8.54 -16.19
C LEU A 32 -4.83 -7.28 -16.63
N ASN A 33 -5.57 -7.35 -17.73
CA ASN A 33 -6.28 -6.18 -18.25
C ASN A 33 -7.44 -5.80 -17.33
N ALA A 34 -8.18 -6.78 -16.82
CA ALA A 34 -9.24 -6.54 -15.85
C ALA A 34 -8.69 -5.95 -14.54
N ILE A 35 -7.57 -6.46 -14.02
CA ILE A 35 -6.93 -5.90 -12.81
C ILE A 35 -6.43 -4.46 -13.05
N LEU A 36 -5.84 -4.17 -14.20
CA LEU A 36 -5.42 -2.80 -14.54
C LEU A 36 -6.59 -1.85 -14.82
N GLY A 37 -7.78 -2.40 -15.14
CA GLY A 37 -9.01 -1.65 -15.33
C GLY A 37 -9.83 -1.41 -14.06
N LEU A 38 -9.50 -2.06 -12.93
CA LEU A 38 -10.20 -1.87 -11.66
C LEU A 38 -10.10 -0.42 -11.18
N GLU A 39 -11.23 0.17 -10.80
CA GLU A 39 -11.30 1.46 -10.13
C GLU A 39 -11.43 1.28 -8.61
N GLU A 40 -10.85 2.18 -7.80
CA GLU A 40 -10.88 1.96 -6.35
C GLU A 40 -12.29 2.00 -5.74
N LYS A 41 -13.19 2.78 -6.34
CA LYS A 41 -14.58 2.94 -5.88
C LYS A 41 -15.41 1.66 -5.98
N GLU A 42 -14.94 0.69 -6.76
CA GLU A 42 -15.54 -0.63 -6.92
C GLU A 42 -15.15 -1.56 -5.76
N ILE A 43 -14.09 -1.25 -5.02
CA ILE A 43 -13.59 -2.05 -3.89
C ILE A 43 -14.02 -1.40 -2.57
N ARG A 44 -15.24 -1.71 -2.14
CA ARG A 44 -15.86 -1.13 -0.92
C ARG A 44 -15.72 -1.98 0.33
N ARG A 45 -15.04 -3.12 0.20
CA ARG A 45 -14.74 -4.05 1.28
C ARG A 45 -13.24 -4.25 1.41
N TYR A 46 -12.85 -4.96 2.45
CA TYR A 46 -11.48 -5.45 2.53
C TYR A 46 -11.22 -6.48 1.42
N LEU A 47 -10.09 -6.28 0.73
CA LEU A 47 -9.48 -7.34 -0.05
C LEU A 47 -9.10 -8.47 0.89
N THR A 48 -9.41 -9.69 0.47
CA THR A 48 -8.93 -10.91 1.12
C THR A 48 -7.44 -11.09 0.83
N PRO A 49 -6.71 -11.86 1.66
CA PRO A 49 -5.31 -12.18 1.39
C PRO A 49 -5.10 -12.82 0.01
N ASP A 50 -6.00 -13.71 -0.41
CA ASP A 50 -5.91 -14.40 -1.69
C ASP A 50 -6.05 -13.44 -2.88
N GLU A 51 -6.91 -12.42 -2.77
CA GLU A 51 -7.05 -11.39 -3.80
C GLU A 51 -5.80 -10.52 -3.91
N VAL A 52 -5.19 -10.15 -2.78
CA VAL A 52 -3.92 -9.39 -2.79
C VAL A 52 -2.81 -10.21 -3.44
N VAL A 53 -2.74 -11.51 -3.13
CA VAL A 53 -1.79 -12.44 -3.75
C VAL A 53 -2.07 -12.60 -5.25
N HIS A 54 -3.34 -12.74 -5.65
CA HIS A 54 -3.75 -12.85 -7.04
C HIS A 54 -3.37 -11.62 -7.85
N ILE A 55 -3.67 -10.41 -7.34
CA ILE A 55 -3.25 -9.14 -7.95
C ILE A 55 -1.72 -9.10 -8.08
N SER A 56 -1.00 -9.47 -7.03
CA SER A 56 0.46 -9.44 -7.02
C SER A 56 1.08 -10.41 -8.03
N LYS A 57 0.56 -11.64 -8.14
CA LYS A 57 1.00 -12.62 -9.14
C LYS A 57 0.70 -12.16 -10.55
N THR A 58 -0.52 -11.67 -10.78
CA THR A 58 -0.98 -11.21 -12.10
C THR A 58 -0.14 -10.05 -12.62
N LEU A 59 0.30 -9.15 -11.73
CA LEU A 59 1.19 -8.03 -12.08
C LEU A 59 2.68 -8.41 -12.14
N GLY A 60 3.04 -9.67 -11.85
CA GLY A 60 4.43 -10.11 -11.77
C GLY A 60 5.20 -9.53 -10.58
N ALA A 61 4.49 -8.99 -9.58
CA ALA A 61 5.07 -8.48 -8.34
C ALA A 61 5.39 -9.59 -7.34
N PHE A 62 4.79 -10.78 -7.49
CA PHE A 62 5.01 -11.93 -6.62
C PHE A 62 5.45 -13.14 -7.42
N TRP A 63 6.60 -13.69 -7.03
CA TRP A 63 7.18 -14.90 -7.61
C TRP A 63 7.32 -15.97 -6.53
N THR A 64 7.07 -17.22 -6.90
CA THR A 64 7.24 -18.41 -6.04
C THR A 64 7.94 -19.53 -6.81
N TYR A 65 8.72 -20.34 -6.10
CA TYR A 65 9.32 -21.54 -6.63
C TYR A 65 8.24 -22.57 -7.02
N ASP A 66 8.44 -23.22 -8.16
CA ASP A 66 7.54 -24.25 -8.66
C ASP A 66 7.99 -25.64 -8.18
N TYR A 67 7.55 -26.02 -6.98
CA TYR A 67 7.82 -27.34 -6.44
C TYR A 67 7.20 -28.46 -7.27
N HIS A 68 6.09 -28.22 -7.95
CA HIS A 68 5.48 -29.24 -8.78
C HIS A 68 6.38 -29.58 -9.98
N ALA A 69 6.92 -28.57 -10.66
CA ALA A 69 7.89 -28.78 -11.74
C ALA A 69 9.18 -29.47 -11.25
N ALA A 70 9.62 -29.16 -10.03
CA ALA A 70 10.80 -29.82 -9.44
C ALA A 70 10.52 -31.29 -9.09
N ASP A 71 9.43 -31.57 -8.38
CA ASP A 71 9.14 -32.89 -7.80
C ASP A 71 8.57 -33.87 -8.83
N GLN A 72 7.76 -33.39 -9.78
CA GLN A 72 7.07 -34.24 -10.76
C GLN A 72 7.78 -34.28 -12.10
N ASP A 73 8.33 -33.15 -12.56
CA ASP A 73 8.95 -33.06 -13.89
C ASP A 73 10.48 -33.08 -13.86
N GLY A 74 11.10 -33.11 -12.67
CA GLY A 74 12.55 -33.07 -12.48
C GLY A 74 13.21 -31.75 -12.91
N LYS A 75 12.43 -30.68 -13.11
CA LYS A 75 12.90 -29.37 -13.57
C LYS A 75 13.20 -28.47 -12.38
N VAL A 76 14.41 -28.59 -11.84
CA VAL A 76 14.88 -27.73 -10.75
C VAL A 76 15.01 -26.27 -11.24
N GLY A 77 14.18 -25.39 -10.68
CA GLY A 77 14.22 -23.95 -10.95
C GLY A 77 15.29 -23.21 -10.15
N TYR A 78 15.31 -21.88 -10.26
CA TYR A 78 16.16 -21.01 -9.45
C TYR A 78 15.45 -20.57 -8.16
N HIS A 79 16.21 -20.40 -7.07
CA HIS A 79 15.74 -19.73 -5.85
C HIS A 79 16.11 -18.24 -5.86
N ALA A 80 15.30 -17.40 -5.21
CA ALA A 80 15.60 -15.98 -5.09
C ALA A 80 16.72 -15.74 -4.07
N ARG A 81 17.84 -15.14 -4.49
CA ARG A 81 18.90 -14.70 -3.56
C ARG A 81 18.54 -13.33 -2.98
N LEU A 82 18.30 -13.28 -1.67
CA LEU A 82 17.98 -12.07 -0.93
C LEU A 82 19.23 -11.23 -0.66
N LYS A 83 19.05 -9.93 -0.40
CA LYS A 83 20.15 -9.00 -0.02
C LYS A 83 20.94 -9.47 1.21
N ALA A 84 20.30 -10.23 2.10
CA ALA A 84 20.94 -10.84 3.26
C ALA A 84 21.85 -12.04 2.92
N GLY A 85 21.98 -12.41 1.64
CA GLY A 85 22.76 -13.57 1.18
C GLY A 85 22.03 -14.91 1.27
N LEU A 86 20.83 -14.93 1.86
CA LEU A 86 19.97 -16.11 1.98
C LEU A 86 19.21 -16.39 0.68
N CYS A 87 18.81 -17.65 0.48
CA CYS A 87 17.90 -18.05 -0.59
C CYS A 87 16.45 -18.10 -0.06
N SER A 88 15.49 -17.81 -0.93
CA SER A 88 14.06 -17.85 -0.64
C SER A 88 13.29 -18.49 -1.81
N ASP A 89 12.25 -19.24 -1.46
CA ASP A 89 11.31 -19.86 -2.40
C ASP A 89 10.20 -18.91 -2.83
N ALA A 90 10.21 -17.68 -2.31
CA ALA A 90 9.32 -16.62 -2.72
C ALA A 90 10.02 -15.26 -2.68
N PHE A 91 9.59 -14.36 -3.57
CA PHE A 91 10.05 -12.99 -3.57
C PHE A 91 8.91 -12.06 -3.99
N PHE A 92 8.85 -10.90 -3.33
CA PHE A 92 7.84 -9.88 -3.56
C PHE A 92 8.51 -8.53 -3.86
N VAL A 93 8.00 -7.85 -4.88
CA VAL A 93 8.46 -6.52 -5.29
C VAL A 93 7.29 -5.54 -5.23
N SER A 94 7.14 -4.88 -4.10
CA SER A 94 6.15 -3.81 -3.86
C SER A 94 6.16 -2.75 -4.96
N LYS A 95 7.34 -2.36 -5.46
CA LYS A 95 7.47 -1.37 -6.55
C LYS A 95 6.77 -1.79 -7.83
N ILE A 96 6.69 -3.11 -8.12
CA ILE A 96 5.95 -3.61 -9.29
C ILE A 96 4.45 -3.55 -8.99
N LEU A 97 4.02 -4.03 -7.81
CA LEU A 97 2.62 -4.01 -7.39
C LEU A 97 2.03 -2.58 -7.42
N LEU A 98 2.77 -1.62 -6.87
CA LEU A 98 2.31 -0.25 -6.67
C LEU A 98 2.62 0.68 -7.85
N LYS A 99 3.24 0.18 -8.93
CA LYS A 99 3.53 0.98 -10.12
C LYS A 99 2.24 1.47 -10.82
N PRO A 100 1.22 0.63 -11.06
CA PRO A 100 -0.05 1.09 -11.60
C PRO A 100 -0.78 1.98 -10.60
N LEU A 101 -1.23 3.16 -11.06
CA LEU A 101 -1.88 4.15 -10.21
C LEU A 101 -3.18 3.61 -9.58
N ASN A 102 -3.99 2.88 -10.34
CA ASN A 102 -5.24 2.32 -9.87
C ASN A 102 -5.01 1.31 -8.73
N ILE A 103 -4.03 0.42 -8.88
CA ILE A 103 -3.65 -0.55 -7.84
C ILE A 103 -3.12 0.16 -6.61
N ARG A 104 -2.28 1.19 -6.77
CA ARG A 104 -1.79 1.99 -5.65
C ARG A 104 -2.94 2.66 -4.89
N ARG A 105 -3.92 3.22 -5.60
CA ARG A 105 -5.12 3.83 -4.99
C ARG A 105 -5.97 2.79 -4.26
N ILE A 106 -6.16 1.61 -4.84
CA ILE A 106 -6.84 0.48 -4.18
C ILE A 106 -6.11 0.12 -2.88
N MET A 107 -4.79 -0.10 -2.91
CA MET A 107 -4.01 -0.44 -1.72
C MET A 107 -4.03 0.67 -0.66
N ALA A 108 -3.97 1.94 -1.08
CA ALA A 108 -4.12 3.08 -0.18
C ALA A 108 -5.50 3.12 0.49
N GLY A 109 -6.58 2.89 -0.28
CA GLY A 109 -7.93 2.79 0.25
C GLY A 109 -8.07 1.64 1.25
N GLN A 110 -7.47 0.48 0.95
CA GLN A 110 -7.45 -0.69 1.85
C GLN A 110 -6.77 -0.38 3.19
N ILE A 111 -5.68 0.39 3.19
CA ILE A 111 -5.01 0.85 4.41
C ILE A 111 -5.89 1.86 5.14
N ALA A 112 -6.41 2.87 4.45
CA ALA A 112 -7.22 3.91 5.04
C ALA A 112 -8.50 3.37 5.70
N MET A 113 -9.21 2.42 5.06
CA MET A 113 -10.36 1.77 5.67
C MET A 113 -9.99 1.11 7.01
N ARG A 114 -8.85 0.40 7.07
CA ARG A 114 -8.39 -0.24 8.31
C ARG A 114 -8.01 0.77 9.38
N VAL A 115 -7.41 1.90 8.99
CA VAL A 115 -7.05 2.99 9.89
C VAL A 115 -8.31 3.61 10.49
N LEU A 116 -9.27 3.99 9.64
CA LEU A 116 -10.52 4.63 10.06
C LEU A 116 -11.42 3.70 10.88
N ASP A 117 -11.38 2.38 10.63
CA ASP A 117 -12.15 1.40 11.40
C ASP A 117 -11.53 1.06 12.76
N LYS A 118 -10.22 1.29 12.94
CA LYS A 118 -9.47 0.84 14.14
C LYS A 118 -9.02 1.98 15.04
N LEU A 119 -8.74 3.16 14.48
CA LEU A 119 -8.23 4.28 15.26
C LEU A 119 -9.38 5.22 15.63
N SER A 120 -9.55 5.43 16.94
CA SER A 120 -10.39 6.51 17.47
C SER A 120 -9.63 7.84 17.59
N THR A 121 -8.30 7.79 17.43
CA THR A 121 -7.41 8.95 17.49
C THR A 121 -7.29 9.59 16.11
N PRO A 122 -7.37 10.93 16.00
CA PRO A 122 -7.17 11.62 14.72
C PRO A 122 -5.76 11.35 14.19
N VAL A 123 -5.63 11.18 12.88
CA VAL A 123 -4.34 11.15 12.20
C VAL A 123 -4.08 12.56 11.67
N HIS A 124 -3.11 13.25 12.24
CA HIS A 124 -2.76 14.63 11.86
C HIS A 124 -1.81 14.68 10.65
N HIS A 125 -0.96 13.66 10.52
CA HIS A 125 -0.05 13.51 9.38
C HIS A 125 0.08 12.06 8.94
N VAL A 126 0.32 11.85 7.66
CA VAL A 126 0.77 10.58 7.09
C VAL A 126 2.18 10.76 6.55
N ILE A 127 3.05 9.78 6.76
CA ILE A 127 4.38 9.74 6.15
C ILE A 127 4.54 8.42 5.42
N GLY A 128 4.79 8.48 4.11
CA GLY A 128 5.27 7.32 3.37
C GLY A 128 6.77 7.16 3.55
N VAL A 129 7.21 6.04 4.13
CA VAL A 129 8.63 5.75 4.35
C VAL A 129 9.38 5.74 3.00
N PRO A 130 10.53 6.44 2.88
CA PRO A 130 11.29 6.54 1.63
C PRO A 130 11.67 5.20 1.01
N ASP A 131 12.08 5.22 -0.25
CA ASP A 131 12.50 4.08 -1.09
C ASP A 131 11.39 3.14 -1.58
N GLY A 132 10.17 3.20 -1.04
CA GLY A 132 9.09 2.30 -1.45
C GLY A 132 7.65 2.80 -1.25
N ALA A 133 7.41 3.62 -0.23
CA ALA A 133 6.05 3.91 0.23
C ALA A 133 5.60 5.38 0.10
N THR A 134 6.44 6.29 -0.39
CA THR A 134 6.12 7.73 -0.49
C THR A 134 4.79 8.00 -1.21
N ASP A 135 4.62 7.45 -2.42
CA ASP A 135 3.39 7.65 -3.19
C ASP A 135 2.19 6.90 -2.59
N LEU A 136 2.43 5.78 -1.91
CA LEU A 136 1.39 5.05 -1.19
C LEU A 136 0.89 5.88 0.00
N GLY A 137 1.82 6.50 0.74
CA GLY A 137 1.53 7.42 1.83
C GLY A 137 0.71 8.62 1.37
N LEU A 138 1.02 9.22 0.21
CA LEU A 138 0.19 10.26 -0.40
C LEU A 138 -1.25 9.76 -0.63
N GLY A 139 -1.41 8.57 -1.22
CA GLY A 139 -2.73 7.98 -1.42
C GLY A 139 -3.48 7.80 -0.09
N VAL A 140 -2.82 7.30 0.95
CA VAL A 140 -3.44 7.12 2.27
C VAL A 140 -3.80 8.46 2.90
N ALA A 141 -2.96 9.49 2.79
CA ALA A 141 -3.24 10.83 3.30
C ALA A 141 -4.54 11.41 2.69
N LEU A 142 -4.70 11.25 1.37
CA LEU A 142 -5.90 11.68 0.64
C LEU A 142 -7.14 10.92 1.12
N PHE A 143 -7.06 9.60 1.32
CA PHE A 143 -8.18 8.83 1.84
C PHE A 143 -8.49 9.17 3.31
N VAL A 144 -7.49 9.32 4.17
CA VAL A 144 -7.74 9.65 5.58
C VAL A 144 -8.21 11.11 5.75
N GLY A 145 -7.99 11.96 4.74
CA GLY A 145 -8.36 13.38 4.79
C GLY A 145 -7.39 14.20 5.64
N THR A 146 -6.10 13.89 5.55
CA THR A 146 -5.05 14.47 6.40
C THR A 146 -3.82 14.91 5.58
N HIS A 147 -2.83 15.52 6.24
CA HIS A 147 -1.65 16.06 5.58
C HIS A 147 -0.58 14.99 5.31
N LEU A 148 0.09 15.07 4.16
CA LEU A 148 1.31 14.31 3.91
C LEU A 148 2.49 15.08 4.50
N ALA A 149 3.18 14.47 5.47
CA ALA A 149 4.46 14.95 5.96
C ALA A 149 5.61 14.34 5.14
N ALA A 150 6.62 15.16 4.85
CA ALA A 150 7.73 14.81 3.99
C ALA A 150 8.86 14.17 4.79
N MET A 151 9.32 13.00 4.31
CA MET A 151 10.51 12.31 4.79
C MET A 151 11.34 11.92 3.57
N GLU A 152 12.66 12.04 3.67
CA GLU A 152 13.59 11.67 2.62
C GLU A 152 14.76 10.84 3.15
N LYS A 153 15.52 10.23 2.24
CA LYS A 153 16.74 9.52 2.57
C LYS A 153 17.92 10.20 1.89
N VAL A 154 18.82 10.76 2.70
CA VAL A 154 20.02 11.49 2.24
C VAL A 154 21.24 10.77 2.77
N ASP A 155 22.16 10.40 1.86
CA ASP A 155 23.40 9.68 2.17
C ASP A 155 23.15 8.41 3.01
N GLY A 156 22.05 7.71 2.72
CA GLY A 156 21.66 6.49 3.41
C GLY A 156 20.91 6.67 4.74
N ASN A 157 20.75 7.90 5.23
CA ASN A 157 20.08 8.21 6.49
C ASN A 157 18.71 8.86 6.24
N MET A 158 17.69 8.49 7.02
CA MET A 158 16.39 9.15 6.94
C MET A 158 16.40 10.53 7.61
N LYS A 159 15.64 11.47 7.02
CA LYS A 159 15.41 12.81 7.54
C LYS A 159 13.94 13.18 7.43
N LEU A 160 13.36 13.66 8.53
CA LEU A 160 12.05 14.29 8.54
C LEU A 160 12.21 15.75 8.13
N LEU A 161 11.45 16.18 7.11
CA LEU A 161 11.52 17.54 6.57
C LEU A 161 10.36 18.41 7.04
N SER A 162 9.21 17.79 7.33
CA SER A 162 8.04 18.48 7.88
C SER A 162 8.18 18.68 9.38
N THR A 163 7.68 19.81 9.87
CA THR A 163 7.49 20.03 11.31
C THR A 163 6.30 19.20 11.78
N ILE A 164 6.48 18.46 12.87
CA ILE A 164 5.45 17.71 13.58
C ILE A 164 5.45 18.21 15.02
N PHE A 165 4.29 18.59 15.55
CA PHE A 165 4.17 19.07 16.93
C PHE A 165 3.93 17.92 17.92
N GLU A 166 4.24 18.14 19.20
CA GLU A 166 4.20 17.09 20.24
C GLU A 166 2.82 16.47 20.46
N ASP A 167 1.74 17.21 20.16
CA ASP A 167 0.35 16.78 20.27
C ASP A 167 -0.22 16.20 18.95
N GLU A 168 0.60 16.15 17.90
CA GLU A 168 0.21 15.59 16.61
C GLU A 168 0.45 14.08 16.54
N TYR A 169 -0.39 13.42 15.75
CA TYR A 169 -0.39 11.97 15.59
C TYR A 169 -0.02 11.66 14.15
N VAL A 170 1.02 10.86 13.98
CA VAL A 170 1.56 10.53 12.68
C VAL A 170 1.31 9.06 12.37
N LEU A 171 0.77 8.82 11.17
CA LEU A 171 0.65 7.49 10.59
C LEU A 171 1.82 7.23 9.63
N LEU A 172 2.70 6.31 9.99
CA LEU A 172 3.77 5.84 9.11
C LEU A 172 3.27 4.74 8.17
N ILE A 173 3.59 4.86 6.89
CA ILE A 173 3.18 3.94 5.83
C ILE A 173 4.42 3.31 5.21
N GLU A 174 4.48 1.98 5.23
CA GLU A 174 5.48 1.17 4.54
C GLU A 174 4.78 0.32 3.46
N ASP A 175 5.47 0.02 2.37
CA ASP A 175 4.96 -0.77 1.25
C ASP A 175 5.07 -2.28 1.50
N PHE A 176 6.12 -2.71 2.20
CA PHE A 176 6.33 -4.09 2.63
C PHE A 176 7.24 -4.16 3.86
N CYS A 177 6.76 -4.77 4.94
CA CYS A 177 7.54 -4.94 6.16
C CYS A 177 8.19 -6.33 6.21
N THR A 178 9.52 -6.39 6.25
CA THR A 178 10.28 -7.62 6.56
C THR A 178 10.66 -7.65 8.05
N ARG A 179 11.84 -7.12 8.39
CA ARG A 179 12.30 -6.94 9.78
C ARG A 179 11.90 -5.57 10.36
N GLY A 180 11.28 -4.70 9.56
CA GLY A 180 10.83 -3.37 10.00
C GLY A 180 11.95 -2.38 10.33
N THR A 181 13.17 -2.57 9.81
CA THR A 181 14.30 -1.67 10.10
C THR A 181 14.04 -0.25 9.62
N GLY A 182 13.50 -0.08 8.40
CA GLY A 182 13.13 1.23 7.85
C GLY A 182 12.04 1.90 8.69
N PHE A 183 10.92 1.20 8.90
CA PHE A 183 9.85 1.63 9.80
C PHE A 183 10.34 2.08 11.19
N THR A 184 11.26 1.33 11.81
CA THR A 184 11.78 1.65 13.15
C THR A 184 12.64 2.92 13.15
N GLU A 185 13.44 3.13 12.10
CA GLU A 185 14.23 4.36 11.93
C GLU A 185 13.30 5.57 11.74
N ALA A 186 12.29 5.46 10.88
CA ALA A 186 11.28 6.50 10.68
C ALA A 186 10.54 6.86 11.98
N ALA A 187 10.12 5.86 12.75
CA ALA A 187 9.41 6.07 14.02
C ALA A 187 10.26 6.78 15.09
N ARG A 188 11.59 6.62 15.07
CA ARG A 188 12.47 7.35 15.99
C ARG A 188 12.58 8.82 15.63
N LEU A 189 12.60 9.15 14.35
CA LEU A 189 12.70 10.54 13.87
C LEU A 189 11.45 11.36 14.18
N VAL A 190 10.28 10.73 14.21
CA VAL A 190 9.01 11.42 14.54
C VAL A 190 8.84 11.63 16.05
N LYS A 191 9.49 10.81 16.88
CA LYS A 191 9.43 10.92 18.35
C LYS A 191 10.48 11.84 18.96
N ALA A 192 11.43 12.32 18.14
CA ALA A 192 12.57 13.12 18.57
C ALA A 192 12.26 14.61 18.48
#